data_AF-A0AAX0IA40-F1
#
_entry.id   AF-A0AAX0IA40-F1
#
_cell.length_a   1.000
_cell.length_b   1.000
_cell.length_c   1.000
_cell.angle_alpha   90.00
_cell.angle_beta   90.00
_cell.angle_gamma   90.00
#
_symmetry.space_group_name_H-M   'P 1'
#
loop_
_entity.id
_entity.type
_entity.pdbx_description
1 polymer ?
#
loop_
_entity_poly.entity_id
_entity_poly.type
_entity_poly.pdbx_seq_one_letter_code
_entity_poly.pdbx_strand_id
1 'polypeptide(L)' 'MRIKMLKTIPGSIDGVTVIDLQAGTEYTMTDAARGVRRAAAYIRRSEAVEVIEVATGDDQVAASPTSKASAKK' A
#
# COMPACT_ATOMS: atom_id res chain seq x y z
N MET A 1 -3.12 12.48 -1.59
CA MET A 1 -1.90 11.63 -1.55
C MET A 1 -2.32 10.20 -1.82
N ARG A 2 -1.62 9.49 -2.72
CA ARG A 2 -1.88 8.07 -3.02
C ARG A 2 -0.81 7.20 -2.40
N ILE A 3 -1.21 6.06 -1.84
CA ILE A 3 -0.29 5.08 -1.26
C ILE A 3 -0.62 3.68 -1.75
N LYS A 4 0.41 2.85 -1.92
CA LYS A 4 0.29 1.42 -2.17
C LYS A 4 0.64 0.67 -0.90
N MET A 5 -0.25 -0.19 -0.44
CA MET A 5 -0.04 -0.96 0.79
C MET A 5 0.93 -2.11 0.55
N LEU A 6 1.85 -2.34 1.49
CA LEU A 6 2.79 -3.47 1.46
C LEU A 6 2.29 -4.68 2.25
N LYS A 7 1.38 -4.46 3.20
CA LYS A 7 0.78 -5.50 4.04
C LYS A 7 -0.70 -5.21 4.29
N THR A 8 -1.47 -6.28 4.52
CA THR A 8 -2.90 -6.15 4.85
C THR A 8 -3.04 -5.74 6.31
N ILE A 9 -3.64 -4.58 6.56
CA ILE A 9 -3.90 -4.07 7.92
C ILE A 9 -5.26 -3.40 8.02
N PRO A 10 -5.89 -3.42 9.21
CA PRO A 10 -7.05 -2.58 9.46
C PRO A 10 -6.62 -1.11 9.44
N GLY A 11 -7.33 -0.31 8.66
CA GLY A 11 -7.00 1.09 8.44
C GLY A 11 -8.18 1.87 7.90
N SER A 12 -7.94 3.11 7.48
CA SER A 12 -9.01 3.98 7.01
C SER A 12 -8.45 5.00 6.05
N ILE A 13 -9.18 5.26 4.96
CA ILE A 13 -8.79 6.21 3.91
C ILE A 13 -9.32 7.63 4.14
N ASP A 14 -10.40 7.73 4.90
CA ASP A 14 -11.20 8.94 5.16
C ASP A 14 -11.08 9.42 6.62
N GLY A 15 -10.61 8.56 7.53
CA GLY A 15 -10.55 8.87 8.95
C GLY A 15 -11.77 8.55 9.77
N VAL A 16 -12.78 7.97 9.14
CA VAL A 16 -14.04 7.63 9.77
C VAL A 16 -14.31 6.14 9.61
N THR A 17 -14.23 5.64 8.38
CA THR A 17 -14.56 4.25 8.07
C THR A 17 -13.32 3.37 8.18
N VAL A 18 -13.37 2.40 9.10
CA VAL A 18 -12.33 1.38 9.22
C VAL A 18 -12.61 0.24 8.23
N ILE A 19 -11.65 -0.04 7.36
CA ILE A 19 -11.68 -1.12 6.36
C ILE A 19 -10.36 -1.88 6.40
N ASP A 20 -10.34 -3.08 5.83
CA ASP A 20 -9.08 -3.78 5.58
C ASP A 20 -8.39 -3.17 4.36
N LEU A 21 -7.24 -2.53 4.60
CA LEU A 21 -6.37 -2.03 3.56
C LEU A 21 -5.52 -3.19 3.06
N GLN A 22 -5.82 -3.70 1.87
CA GLN A 22 -5.20 -4.90 1.32
C GLN A 22 -3.79 -4.63 0.79
N ALA A 23 -2.86 -5.57 1.04
CA ALA A 23 -1.53 -5.54 0.45
C ALA A 23 -1.59 -5.54 -1.09
N GLY A 24 -0.74 -4.73 -1.73
CA GLY A 24 -0.69 -4.57 -3.17
C GLY A 24 -1.72 -3.59 -3.74
N THR A 25 -2.71 -3.17 -2.95
CA THR A 25 -3.76 -2.26 -3.38
C THR A 25 -3.35 -0.80 -3.17
N GLU A 26 -3.72 0.05 -4.12
CA GLU A 26 -3.53 1.49 -4.06
C GLU A 26 -4.77 2.16 -3.49
N TYR A 27 -4.54 3.10 -2.56
CA TYR A 27 -5.59 3.89 -1.94
C TYR A 27 -5.31 5.37 -2.11
N THR A 28 -6.36 6.12 -2.48
CA THR A 28 -6.33 7.58 -2.50
C THR A 28 -6.85 8.10 -1.16
N MET A 29 -6.00 8.82 -0.41
CA MET A 29 -6.41 9.48 0.83
C MET A 29 -7.17 10.77 0.49
N THR A 30 -8.41 10.87 0.99
CA THR A 30 -9.40 11.89 0.58
C THR A 30 -9.33 13.20 1.36
N ASP A 31 -8.82 13.21 2.60
CA ASP A 31 -8.69 14.43 3.41
C ASP A 31 -7.30 15.07 3.23
N ALA A 32 -7.23 16.30 2.71
CA ALA A 32 -5.96 16.91 2.29
C ALA A 32 -4.92 17.03 3.41
N ALA A 33 -5.32 17.25 4.67
CA ALA A 33 -4.38 17.39 5.78
C ALA A 33 -4.27 16.10 6.63
N ARG A 34 -5.40 15.50 7.00
CA ARG A 34 -5.42 14.26 7.80
C ARG A 34 -5.01 13.05 6.98
N GLY A 35 -5.47 12.97 5.74
CA GLY A 35 -5.11 11.92 4.80
C GLY A 35 -3.61 11.92 4.49
N VAL A 36 -3.00 13.09 4.32
CA VAL A 36 -1.53 13.21 4.14
C VAL A 36 -0.78 12.74 5.39
N ARG A 37 -1.16 13.21 6.58
CA ARG A 37 -0.52 12.76 7.84
C ARG A 37 -0.65 11.26 8.04
N ARG A 38 -1.78 10.69 7.65
CA ARG A 38 -2.05 9.26 7.77
C ARG A 38 -1.25 8.44 6.78
N ALA A 39 -1.24 8.83 5.51
CA ALA A 39 -0.38 8.22 4.51
C ALA A 39 1.10 8.27 4.94
N ALA A 40 1.57 9.41 5.42
CA ALA A 40 2.90 9.55 5.99
C ALA A 40 3.14 8.61 7.18
N ALA A 41 2.13 8.36 8.02
CA ALA A 41 2.25 7.40 9.12
C ALA A 41 2.38 5.95 8.64
N TYR A 42 1.62 5.54 7.61
CA TYR A 42 1.77 4.22 6.99
C TYR A 42 3.15 4.04 6.36
N ILE A 43 3.66 5.09 5.69
CA ILE A 43 5.00 5.09 5.09
C ILE A 43 6.08 5.02 6.18
N ARG A 44 5.97 5.84 7.23
CA ARG A 44 6.94 5.85 8.34
C ARG A 44 7.04 4.51 9.06
N ARG A 45 5.95 3.75 9.09
CA ARG A 45 5.90 2.39 9.66
C ARG A 45 6.27 1.28 8.66
N SER A 46 6.71 1.64 7.45
CA SER A 46 7.03 0.69 6.36
C SER A 46 5.84 -0.21 6.00
N GLU A 47 4.62 0.29 6.12
CA GLU A 47 3.38 -0.45 5.81
C GLU A 47 2.83 -0.12 4.42
N ALA A 48 3.24 1.03 3.87
CA ALA A 48 2.84 1.50 2.56
C ALA A 48 3.97 2.31 1.92
N VAL A 49 3.87 2.51 0.61
CA VAL A 49 4.77 3.37 -0.18
C VAL A 49 3.94 4.46 -0.84
N GLU A 50 4.49 5.66 -0.96
CA GLU A 50 3.85 6.74 -1.71
C GLU A 50 3.85 6.42 -3.21
N VAL A 51 2.68 6.55 -3.83
CA VAL A 51 2.54 6.46 -5.29
C VAL A 51 2.69 7.87 -5.83
N ILE A 52 3.88 8.19 -6.33
CA ILE A 52 4.15 9.42 -7.06
C ILE A 52 3.81 9.14 -8.52
N GLU A 53 2.76 9.77 -9.05
CA GLU A 53 2.48 9.77 -10.50
C GLU A 53 3.56 10.61 -11.20
N VAL A 54 4.77 10.04 -11.32
CA VAL A 54 5.76 10.56 -12.26
C VAL A 54 5.28 10.13 -13.64
N ALA A 55 4.90 11.08 -14.48
CA ALA A 55 4.67 10.85 -15.90
C ALA A 55 6.00 10.52 -16.60
N THR A 56 6.63 9.39 -16.27
CA THR A 56 7.77 8.80 -16.98
C THR A 56 7.83 7.33 -16.62
N GLY A 57 7.79 6.48 -17.63
CA GLY A 57 7.52 5.04 -17.53
C GLY A 57 8.54 4.18 -16.78
N ASP A 58 8.16 2.91 -16.69
CA ASP A 58 8.85 1.77 -16.09
C ASP A 58 9.07 1.81 -14.57
N ASP A 59 8.28 1.01 -13.85
CA ASP A 59 8.79 -0.10 -13.01
C ASP A 59 7.61 -0.80 -12.31
N GLN A 60 6.84 -1.62 -13.05
CA GLN A 60 5.95 -2.61 -12.44
C GLN A 60 6.79 -3.86 -12.11
N VAL A 61 7.71 -3.73 -11.16
CA VAL A 61 8.44 -4.88 -10.61
C VAL A 61 7.71 -5.42 -9.38
N ALA A 62 7.46 -6.73 -9.48
CA ALA A 62 7.25 -7.71 -8.41
C ALA A 62 5.85 -7.82 -7.77
N ALA A 63 5.21 -8.97 -8.06
CA ALA A 63 5.15 -10.06 -7.08
C ALA A 63 4.74 -11.39 -7.76
N SER A 64 5.71 -12.13 -8.30
CA SER A 64 5.52 -13.58 -8.51
C SER A 64 5.52 -14.25 -7.12
N PRO A 65 4.49 -15.03 -6.74
CA PRO A 65 4.52 -15.74 -5.47
C PRO A 65 5.54 -16.87 -5.55
N THR A 66 6.72 -16.68 -4.97
CA THR A 66 7.59 -17.80 -4.60
C THR A 66 7.04 -18.46 -3.33
N SER A 67 6.46 -19.64 -3.48
CA SER A 67 6.39 -20.62 -2.39
C SER A 67 7.14 -21.89 -2.80
N LYS A 68 8.02 -22.32 -1.89
CA LYS A 68 9.05 -23.35 -2.07
C LYS A 68 8.47 -24.77 -2.18
N ALA A 69 9.16 -25.56 -3.00
CA ALA A 69 9.35 -27.01 -3.01
C ALA A 69 8.59 -27.90 -2.01
N SER A 70 7.91 -28.91 -2.55
CA SER A 70 7.89 -30.25 -1.94
C SER A 70 8.32 -31.27 -2.98
N ALA A 71 9.51 -31.85 -2.77
CA ALA A 71 9.98 -33.04 -3.43
C ALA A 71 9.92 -34.18 -2.42
N LYS A 72 9.18 -35.26 -2.69
CA LYS A 72 9.63 -36.62 -2.35
C LYS A 72 8.78 -37.71 -3.02
N LYS A 73 9.51 -38.56 -3.74
CA LYS A 73 9.32 -39.99 -4.11
C LYS A 73 7.92 -40.54 -4.30
#